data_AF-A0ABD6FWF5-F1
#
_entry.id   AF-A0ABD6FWF5-F1
#
_cell.length_a   1.000
_cell.length_b   1.000
_cell.length_c   1.000
_cell.angle_alpha   90.00
_cell.angle_beta   90.00
_cell.angle_gamma   90.00
#
_symmetry.space_group_name_H-M   'P 1'
#
loop_
_entity.id
_entity.type
_entity.pdbx_description
1 polymer ?
#
loop_
_entity_poly.entity_id
_entity_poly.type
_entity_poly.pdbx_seq_one_letter_code
_entity_poly.pdbx_strand_id
1 'polypeptide(L)'
;MADRHIPEVRLSNIPNLIRENFEPGFVKAMRRDIPLLSRIKHDSFPGPEIRWQIHYEGTGAAGSYAETDRLPVADRQKTLRAAVPYKQNWVPVSVTGFAIATTKGRGGFVDILAFETKNALEDLKVAINQQLMVDKRSNMGKPDTDLDGLGCIIDDGQVDPTVTGYAGIDFATHPWWKPVVLANGGVERDLTIKLLQDLMRLLEMPRREAKVSTILCARVHYNQYGD
;
A
#
# COMPACT_ATOMS: atom_id res chain seq x y z
N MET A 1 -20.47 53.69 -10.48
CA MET A 1 -19.20 53.15 -9.96
C MET A 1 -19.54 51.91 -9.17
N ALA A 2 -19.37 50.73 -9.76
CA ALA A 2 -19.71 49.46 -9.12
C ALA A 2 -18.54 49.03 -8.23
N ASP A 3 -18.79 49.05 -6.93
CA ASP A 3 -17.88 48.60 -5.89
C ASP A 3 -17.59 47.11 -6.08
N ARG A 4 -16.38 46.79 -6.56
CA ARG A 4 -15.92 45.39 -6.67
C ARG A 4 -15.63 44.92 -5.25
N HIS A 5 -16.59 44.24 -4.66
CA HIS A 5 -16.43 43.50 -3.40
C HIS A 5 -15.31 42.46 -3.56
N ILE A 6 -14.10 42.85 -3.12
CA ILE A 6 -12.97 41.93 -2.97
C ILE A 6 -13.35 41.03 -1.78
N PRO A 7 -13.47 39.69 -1.97
CA PRO A 7 -13.87 38.82 -0.88
C PRO A 7 -12.84 38.93 0.24
N GLU A 8 -13.31 39.29 1.44
CA GLU A 8 -12.48 39.34 2.64
C GLU A 8 -11.86 37.96 2.90
N VAL A 9 -10.53 37.88 2.78
CA VAL A 9 -9.76 36.70 3.16
C VAL A 9 -9.80 36.61 4.69
N ARG A 10 -10.84 35.99 5.24
CA ARG A 10 -10.91 35.66 6.67
C ARG A 10 -9.83 34.62 6.98
N LEU A 11 -9.07 34.82 8.06
CA LEU A 11 -8.01 33.90 8.51
C LEU A 11 -8.49 32.44 8.65
N SER A 12 -9.79 32.23 8.91
CA SER A 12 -10.45 30.92 8.96
C SER A 12 -10.56 30.22 7.60
N ASN A 13 -10.54 30.97 6.49
CA ASN A 13 -10.69 30.43 5.13
C ASN A 13 -9.35 30.16 4.45
N ILE A 14 -8.25 30.69 5.00
CA ILE A 14 -6.89 30.48 4.47
C ILE A 14 -6.53 28.98 4.45
N PRO A 15 -6.79 28.18 5.49
CA PRO A 15 -6.53 26.73 5.45
C PRO A 15 -7.34 26.01 4.37
N ASN A 16 -8.61 26.40 4.19
CA ASN A 16 -9.48 25.79 3.17
C ASN A 16 -9.04 26.17 1.75
N LEU A 17 -8.62 27.42 1.53
CA LEU A 17 -8.06 27.90 0.27
C LEU A 17 -6.72 27.25 -0.07
N ILE A 18 -5.85 27.03 0.93
CA ILE A 18 -4.60 26.29 0.75
C ILE A 18 -4.91 24.83 0.40
N ARG A 19 -5.84 24.20 1.10
CA ARG A 19 -6.24 22.82 0.77
C ARG A 19 -6.76 22.73 -0.67
N GLU A 20 -7.73 23.56 -1.05
CA GLU A 20 -8.37 23.51 -2.36
C GLU A 20 -7.41 23.77 -3.53
N ASN A 21 -6.47 24.71 -3.39
CA ASN A 21 -5.51 25.01 -4.46
C ASN A 21 -4.33 24.03 -4.54
N PHE A 22 -3.84 23.53 -3.40
CA PHE A 22 -2.60 22.72 -3.39
C PHE A 22 -2.85 21.21 -3.40
N GLU A 23 -4.01 20.72 -2.91
CA GLU A 23 -4.32 19.28 -2.84
C GLU A 23 -4.35 18.57 -4.21
N PRO A 24 -4.97 19.12 -5.29
CA PRO A 24 -5.01 18.43 -6.57
C PRO A 24 -3.62 18.32 -7.22
N GLY A 25 -2.79 19.36 -7.07
CA GLY A 25 -1.39 19.36 -7.53
C GLY A 25 -0.52 18.40 -6.72
N PHE A 26 -0.73 18.34 -5.40
CA PHE A 26 -0.06 17.46 -4.46
C PHE A 26 -0.28 15.98 -4.81
N VAL A 27 -1.54 15.56 -4.98
CA VAL A 27 -1.87 14.17 -5.29
C VAL A 27 -1.31 13.75 -6.65
N LYS A 28 -1.38 14.63 -7.66
CA LYS A 28 -0.87 14.33 -9.01
C LYS A 28 0.66 14.25 -9.04
N ALA A 29 1.36 15.13 -8.33
CA ALA A 29 2.82 15.11 -8.23
C ALA A 29 3.32 13.86 -7.48
N MET A 30 2.71 13.54 -6.35
CA MET A 30 3.04 12.35 -5.55
C MET A 30 2.86 11.05 -6.35
N ARG A 31 1.77 10.93 -7.11
CA ARG A 31 1.49 9.76 -7.96
C ARG A 31 2.49 9.57 -9.10
N ARG A 32 3.01 10.66 -9.66
CA ARG A 32 3.98 10.59 -10.77
C ARG A 32 5.36 10.17 -10.27
N ASP A 33 5.77 10.69 -9.13
CA ASP A 33 7.16 10.57 -8.69
C ASP A 33 7.41 9.26 -7.90
N ILE A 34 6.36 8.62 -7.35
CA ILE A 34 6.45 7.33 -6.67
C ILE A 34 6.03 6.18 -7.62
N PRO A 35 6.96 5.33 -8.09
CA PRO A 35 6.67 4.36 -9.14
C PRO A 35 5.66 3.30 -8.73
N LEU A 36 5.68 2.82 -7.47
CA LEU A 36 4.69 1.86 -6.99
C LEU A 36 3.30 2.47 -6.87
N LEU A 37 3.21 3.68 -6.34
CA LEU A 37 1.94 4.37 -6.19
C LEU A 37 1.29 4.65 -7.55
N SER A 38 2.09 4.87 -8.60
CA SER A 38 1.59 5.03 -9.97
C SER A 38 0.96 3.76 -10.56
N ARG A 39 1.41 2.57 -10.11
CA ARG A 39 0.99 1.27 -10.66
C ARG A 39 -0.15 0.62 -9.89
N ILE A 40 -0.35 0.98 -8.63
CA ILE A 40 -1.43 0.45 -7.79
C ILE A 40 -2.73 1.19 -8.12
N LYS A 41 -3.84 0.44 -8.22
CA LYS A 41 -5.17 1.03 -8.40
C LYS A 41 -5.58 1.80 -7.15
N HIS A 42 -6.08 3.01 -7.34
CA HIS A 42 -6.60 3.86 -6.25
C HIS A 42 -8.12 3.81 -6.26
N ASP A 43 -8.69 3.20 -5.24
CA ASP A 43 -10.13 3.23 -4.98
C ASP A 43 -10.39 3.87 -3.61
N SER A 44 -11.54 4.53 -3.45
CA SER A 44 -11.97 5.10 -2.19
C SER A 44 -13.10 4.26 -1.60
N PHE A 45 -12.92 3.75 -0.39
CA PHE A 45 -13.95 2.99 0.32
C PHE A 45 -14.49 3.79 1.52
N PRO A 46 -15.81 3.80 1.75
CA PRO A 46 -16.38 4.43 2.93
C PRO A 46 -16.12 3.58 4.20
N GLY A 47 -15.87 4.24 5.33
CA GLY A 47 -15.69 3.60 6.64
C GLY A 47 -14.31 3.82 7.25
N PRO A 48 -14.04 3.26 8.44
CA PRO A 48 -12.73 3.37 9.12
C PRO A 48 -11.69 2.34 8.61
N GLU A 49 -12.13 1.35 7.84
CA GLU A 49 -11.32 0.24 7.35
C GLU A 49 -11.81 -0.25 5.98
N ILE A 50 -10.89 -0.81 5.21
CA ILE A 50 -11.19 -1.51 3.95
C ILE A 50 -11.59 -2.94 4.31
N ARG A 51 -12.75 -3.38 3.86
CA ARG A 51 -13.28 -4.73 4.09
C ARG A 51 -13.64 -5.43 2.80
N TRP A 52 -13.24 -6.68 2.67
CA TRP A 52 -13.70 -7.55 1.59
C TRP A 52 -14.00 -8.96 2.10
N GLN A 53 -14.95 -9.62 1.44
CA GLN A 53 -15.30 -11.01 1.74
C GLN A 53 -14.53 -11.95 0.81
N ILE A 54 -14.01 -13.03 1.37
CA ILE A 54 -13.29 -14.07 0.65
C ILE A 54 -14.11 -15.35 0.73
N HIS A 55 -14.47 -15.89 -0.42
CA HIS A 55 -14.99 -17.24 -0.54
C HIS A 55 -13.81 -18.18 -0.78
N TYR A 56 -13.59 -19.15 0.12
CA TYR A 56 -12.38 -19.98 0.08
C TYR A 56 -12.67 -21.48 -0.05
N GLU A 57 -13.88 -21.93 0.30
CA GLU A 57 -14.23 -23.33 0.17
C GLU A 57 -15.72 -23.50 -0.16
N GLY A 58 -15.98 -24.52 -0.99
CA GLY A 58 -17.31 -24.98 -1.30
C GLY A 58 -18.01 -25.63 -0.11
N THR A 59 -19.28 -25.98 -0.29
CA THR A 59 -20.02 -26.84 0.65
C THR A 59 -19.46 -28.25 0.61
N GLY A 60 -19.22 -28.87 1.77
CA GLY A 60 -18.81 -30.28 1.84
C GLY A 60 -19.87 -31.28 1.37
N ALA A 61 -21.09 -30.82 1.09
CA ALA A 61 -22.22 -31.64 0.63
C ALA A 61 -22.23 -31.92 -0.89
N ALA A 62 -21.30 -31.34 -1.66
CA ALA A 62 -21.19 -31.61 -3.09
C ALA A 62 -20.30 -32.85 -3.34
N GLY A 63 -20.91 -33.95 -3.78
CA GLY A 63 -20.20 -35.20 -4.01
C GLY A 63 -21.01 -36.19 -4.85
N SER A 64 -20.38 -37.32 -5.18
CA SER A 64 -21.07 -38.45 -5.81
C SER A 64 -21.77 -39.28 -4.73
N TYR A 65 -22.93 -39.86 -5.07
CA TYR A 65 -23.66 -40.78 -4.19
C TYR A 65 -24.04 -42.04 -4.99
N ALA A 66 -24.02 -43.20 -4.35
CA ALA A 66 -24.60 -44.42 -4.92
C ALA A 66 -26.12 -44.46 -4.73
N GLU A 67 -26.83 -45.29 -5.49
CA GLU A 67 -28.32 -45.35 -5.47
C GLU A 67 -28.90 -45.60 -4.07
N THR A 68 -28.17 -46.33 -3.21
CA THR A 68 -28.59 -46.67 -1.85
C THR A 68 -27.97 -45.80 -0.77
N ASP A 69 -27.11 -44.84 -1.12
CA ASP A 69 -26.42 -44.01 -0.15
C ASP A 69 -27.35 -42.96 0.45
N ARG A 70 -27.20 -42.74 1.76
CA ARG A 70 -27.84 -41.61 2.42
C ARG A 70 -27.14 -40.33 1.97
N LEU A 71 -27.90 -39.43 1.34
CA LEU A 71 -27.40 -38.12 0.94
C LEU A 71 -26.82 -37.36 2.16
N PRO A 72 -25.67 -36.66 1.98
CA PRO A 72 -25.04 -35.90 3.05
C PRO A 72 -25.93 -34.74 3.52
N VAL A 73 -25.75 -34.32 4.78
CA VAL A 73 -26.47 -33.18 5.37
C VAL A 73 -26.06 -31.90 4.62
N ALA A 74 -27.04 -31.06 4.28
CA ALA A 74 -26.79 -29.79 3.60
C ALA A 74 -25.83 -28.91 4.43
N ASP A 75 -24.73 -28.49 3.79
CA ASP A 75 -23.71 -27.62 4.36
C ASP A 75 -23.77 -26.21 3.74
N ARG A 76 -23.06 -25.24 4.31
CA ARG A 76 -22.99 -23.85 3.82
C ARG A 76 -21.66 -23.56 3.13
N GLN A 77 -21.68 -22.57 2.25
CA GLN A 77 -20.46 -22.04 1.63
C GLN A 77 -19.58 -21.38 2.71
N LYS A 78 -18.27 -21.62 2.67
CA LYS A 78 -17.35 -21.06 3.67
C LYS A 78 -16.81 -19.71 3.20
N THR A 79 -17.15 -18.66 3.94
CA THR A 79 -16.72 -17.29 3.67
C THR A 79 -15.97 -16.71 4.87
N LEU A 80 -14.90 -15.96 4.60
CA LEU A 80 -14.14 -15.21 5.61
C LEU A 80 -14.17 -13.72 5.28
N ARG A 81 -13.89 -12.87 6.28
CA ARG A 81 -13.80 -11.41 6.11
C ARG A 81 -12.38 -10.96 6.38
N ALA A 82 -11.80 -10.27 5.41
CA ALA A 82 -10.53 -9.57 5.57
C ALA A 82 -10.79 -8.09 5.85
N ALA A 83 -9.98 -7.49 6.72
CA ALA A 83 -10.07 -6.09 7.10
C ALA A 83 -8.67 -5.47 7.24
N VAL A 84 -8.51 -4.26 6.70
CA VAL A 84 -7.29 -3.45 6.85
C VAL A 84 -7.69 -2.02 7.26
N PRO A 85 -7.21 -1.51 8.40
CA PRO A 85 -7.51 -0.14 8.83
C PRO A 85 -6.79 0.89 7.98
N TYR A 86 -7.37 2.09 7.86
CA TYR A 86 -6.69 3.20 7.18
C TYR A 86 -5.50 3.72 7.99
N LYS A 87 -4.42 4.06 7.27
CA LYS A 87 -3.20 4.64 7.83
C LYS A 87 -2.99 6.05 7.30
N GLN A 88 -2.37 6.92 8.11
CA GLN A 88 -2.32 8.35 7.86
C GLN A 88 -0.88 8.88 7.89
N ASN A 89 -0.51 9.63 6.86
CA ASN A 89 0.79 10.30 6.75
C ASN A 89 0.59 11.81 6.80
N TRP A 90 1.53 12.51 7.42
CA TRP A 90 1.48 13.96 7.61
C TRP A 90 2.89 14.55 7.61
N VAL A 91 3.01 15.83 7.25
CA VAL A 91 4.23 16.63 7.43
C VAL A 91 3.85 18.01 7.95
N PRO A 92 4.46 18.50 9.05
CA PRO A 92 4.25 19.86 9.53
C PRO A 92 5.15 20.83 8.75
N VAL A 93 4.62 22.00 8.39
CA VAL A 93 5.40 23.10 7.80
C VAL A 93 5.36 24.28 8.75
N SER A 94 6.53 24.86 9.05
CA SER A 94 6.63 26.05 9.88
C SER A 94 7.60 27.05 9.27
N VAL A 95 7.27 28.34 9.34
CA VAL A 95 8.13 29.44 8.90
C VAL A 95 8.42 30.33 10.10
N THR A 96 9.70 30.61 10.36
CA THR A 96 10.09 31.40 11.53
C THR A 96 9.79 32.89 11.33
N GLY A 97 9.30 33.58 12.38
CA GLY A 97 8.92 34.99 12.31
C GLY A 97 10.06 35.96 11.92
N PHE A 98 11.32 35.58 12.15
CA PHE A 98 12.49 36.36 11.75
C PHE A 98 12.69 36.34 10.22
N ALA A 99 12.41 35.21 9.57
CA ALA A 99 12.45 35.11 8.10
C ALA A 99 11.37 36.01 7.48
N ILE A 100 10.16 36.03 8.07
CA ILE A 100 9.04 36.90 7.67
C ILE A 100 9.40 38.38 7.79
N ALA A 101 10.08 38.76 8.88
CA ALA A 101 10.50 40.15 9.13
C ALA A 101 11.65 40.60 8.21
N THR A 102 12.49 39.68 7.75
CA THR A 102 13.65 39.96 6.89
C THR A 102 13.25 40.12 5.42
N THR A 103 12.24 39.38 4.95
CA THR A 103 11.61 39.61 3.64
C THR A 103 10.69 40.82 3.69
N LYS A 104 11.21 42.01 3.39
CA LYS A 104 10.41 43.23 3.18
C LYS A 104 9.46 43.04 1.99
N GLY A 105 8.23 42.56 2.25
CA GLY A 105 7.15 42.53 1.27
C GLY A 105 6.32 41.24 1.32
N ARG A 106 5.02 41.38 1.02
CA ARG A 106 4.02 40.30 1.02
C ARG A 106 4.40 39.12 0.10
N GLY A 107 5.22 39.36 -0.92
CA GLY A 107 5.73 38.34 -1.85
C GLY A 107 6.82 37.43 -1.26
N GLY A 108 7.78 37.98 -0.51
CA GLY A 108 8.87 37.16 0.04
C GLY A 108 8.41 36.15 1.10
N PHE A 109 7.34 36.46 1.84
CA PHE A 109 6.71 35.50 2.73
C PHE A 109 6.09 34.32 1.98
N VAL A 110 5.39 34.60 0.87
CA VAL A 110 4.77 33.56 0.04
C VAL A 110 5.83 32.68 -0.61
N ASP A 111 6.95 33.27 -1.05
CA ASP A 111 8.05 32.53 -1.65
C ASP A 111 8.75 31.59 -0.65
N ILE A 112 9.01 32.06 0.58
CA ILE A 112 9.61 31.23 1.64
C ILE A 112 8.65 30.11 2.05
N LEU A 113 7.36 30.43 2.23
CA LEU A 113 6.35 29.43 2.56
C LEU A 113 6.19 28.39 1.44
N ALA A 114 6.22 28.83 0.19
CA ALA A 114 6.17 27.94 -0.97
C ALA A 114 7.40 27.03 -1.04
N PHE A 115 8.59 27.55 -0.71
CA PHE A 115 9.81 26.76 -0.65
C PHE A 115 9.74 25.68 0.45
N GLU A 116 9.36 26.05 1.67
CA GLU A 116 9.22 25.10 2.78
C GLU A 116 8.14 24.06 2.51
N THR A 117 7.01 24.47 1.94
CA THR A 117 5.93 23.54 1.56
C THR A 117 6.40 22.57 0.48
N LYS A 118 7.21 23.01 -0.48
CA LYS A 118 7.76 22.15 -1.52
C LYS A 118 8.78 21.15 -0.97
N ASN A 119 9.66 21.55 -0.07
CA ASN A 119 10.62 20.64 0.53
C ASN A 119 9.93 19.62 1.45
N ALA A 120 9.00 20.08 2.29
CA ALA A 120 8.15 19.21 3.10
C ALA A 120 7.38 18.19 2.26
N LEU A 121 6.95 18.58 1.04
CA LEU A 121 6.35 17.67 0.09
C LEU A 121 7.34 16.61 -0.41
N GLU A 122 8.55 16.97 -0.78
CA GLU A 122 9.57 16.00 -1.20
C GLU A 122 9.90 15.03 -0.06
N ASP A 123 9.99 15.52 1.18
CA ASP A 123 10.20 14.68 2.36
C ASP A 123 9.05 13.69 2.58
N LEU A 124 7.80 14.14 2.42
CA LEU A 124 6.62 13.28 2.50
C LEU A 124 6.62 12.20 1.42
N LYS A 125 7.03 12.55 0.19
CA LYS A 125 7.15 11.56 -0.90
C LYS A 125 8.19 10.50 -0.56
N VAL A 126 9.35 10.90 -0.04
CA VAL A 126 10.41 9.98 0.38
C VAL A 126 9.90 9.07 1.49
N ALA A 127 9.21 9.62 2.51
CA ALA A 127 8.64 8.83 3.60
C ALA A 127 7.62 7.81 3.11
N ILE A 128 6.68 8.19 2.22
CA ILE A 128 5.71 7.25 1.65
C ILE A 128 6.41 6.18 0.82
N ASN A 129 7.40 6.54 0.00
CA ASN A 129 8.14 5.58 -0.81
C ASN A 129 8.92 4.57 0.06
N GLN A 130 9.53 5.03 1.15
CA GLN A 130 10.20 4.16 2.13
C GLN A 130 9.22 3.19 2.79
N GLN A 131 8.05 3.67 3.22
CA GLN A 131 7.02 2.81 3.80
C GLN A 131 6.53 1.77 2.79
N LEU A 132 6.26 2.15 1.54
CA LEU A 132 5.80 1.23 0.50
C LEU A 132 6.85 0.18 0.10
N MET A 133 8.14 0.51 0.19
CA MET A 133 9.26 -0.34 -0.19
C MET A 133 9.88 -1.10 0.99
N VAL A 134 9.26 -1.07 2.18
CA VAL A 134 9.79 -1.81 3.32
C VAL A 134 9.86 -3.31 2.98
N ASP A 135 10.98 -3.92 3.33
CA ASP A 135 11.30 -5.32 3.05
C ASP A 135 10.67 -6.27 4.06
N LYS A 136 10.53 -5.86 5.32
CA LYS A 136 9.90 -6.63 6.40
C LYS A 136 9.21 -5.73 7.43
N ARG A 137 8.22 -6.27 8.14
CA ARG A 137 7.43 -5.53 9.15
C ARG A 137 8.29 -4.97 10.27
N SER A 138 9.27 -5.73 10.73
CA SER A 138 10.24 -5.34 11.77
C SER A 138 11.18 -4.20 11.35
N ASN A 139 11.28 -3.89 10.05
CA ASN A 139 12.02 -2.73 9.54
C ASN A 139 11.15 -1.47 9.40
N MET A 140 9.84 -1.56 9.64
CA MET A 140 8.98 -0.37 9.67
C MET A 140 9.33 0.49 10.88
N GLY A 141 9.40 1.81 10.70
CA GLY A 141 9.65 2.73 11.80
C GLY A 141 8.51 2.70 12.82
N LYS A 142 7.28 2.54 12.35
CA LYS A 142 6.07 2.39 13.17
C LYS A 142 5.12 1.34 12.54
N PRO A 143 5.28 0.06 12.86
CA PRO A 143 4.54 -1.05 12.22
C PRO A 143 3.02 -0.88 12.17
N ASP A 144 2.41 -0.26 13.19
CA ASP A 144 0.95 -0.15 13.30
C ASP A 144 0.39 1.11 12.60
N THR A 145 1.24 2.09 12.28
CA THR A 145 0.80 3.38 11.69
C THR A 145 1.38 3.66 10.32
N ASP A 146 2.54 3.11 9.99
CA ASP A 146 3.16 3.25 8.66
C ASP A 146 2.39 2.44 7.62
N LEU A 147 2.30 2.92 6.38
CA LEU A 147 1.67 2.18 5.28
C LEU A 147 2.23 0.76 5.18
N ASP A 148 1.35 -0.23 4.97
CA ASP A 148 1.79 -1.60 4.72
C ASP A 148 2.53 -1.63 3.38
N GLY A 149 3.86 -1.78 3.45
CA GLY A 149 4.67 -1.93 2.25
C GLY A 149 4.60 -3.33 1.65
N LEU A 150 5.19 -3.47 0.47
CA LEU A 150 5.16 -4.72 -0.29
C LEU A 150 5.74 -5.90 0.50
N GLY A 151 6.83 -5.69 1.24
CA GLY A 151 7.44 -6.73 2.06
C GLY A 151 6.47 -7.34 3.07
N CYS A 152 5.73 -6.49 3.79
CA CYS A 152 4.72 -6.94 4.77
C CYS A 152 3.55 -7.70 4.13
N ILE A 153 3.16 -7.33 2.90
CA ILE A 153 2.03 -7.93 2.19
C ILE A 153 2.41 -9.31 1.63
N ILE A 154 3.65 -9.47 1.17
CA ILE A 154 4.12 -10.71 0.53
C ILE A 154 4.83 -11.67 1.51
N ASP A 155 5.01 -11.26 2.77
CA ASP A 155 5.63 -12.10 3.78
C ASP A 155 4.74 -13.29 4.14
N ASP A 156 5.36 -14.44 4.20
CA ASP A 156 4.76 -15.73 4.49
C ASP A 156 4.95 -16.12 5.98
N GLY A 157 5.55 -15.23 6.77
CA GLY A 157 5.92 -15.42 8.17
C GLY A 157 7.27 -16.13 8.36
N GLN A 158 8.02 -16.38 7.28
CA GLN A 158 9.39 -16.90 7.35
C GLN A 158 10.45 -15.81 7.16
N VAL A 159 10.12 -14.73 6.43
CA VAL A 159 11.03 -13.58 6.27
C VAL A 159 11.05 -12.76 7.55
N ASP A 160 9.86 -12.51 8.11
CA ASP A 160 9.68 -11.88 9.41
C ASP A 160 8.79 -12.75 10.32
N PRO A 161 9.33 -13.32 11.41
CA PRO A 161 8.55 -14.16 12.32
C PRO A 161 7.47 -13.38 13.08
N THR A 162 7.48 -12.04 13.05
CA THR A 162 6.42 -11.21 13.63
C THR A 162 5.17 -11.15 12.73
N VAL A 163 5.26 -11.60 11.48
CA VAL A 163 4.12 -11.67 10.57
C VAL A 163 3.47 -13.04 10.69
N THR A 164 2.37 -13.13 11.43
CA THR A 164 1.58 -14.35 11.59
C THR A 164 0.36 -14.42 10.65
N GLY A 165 0.07 -13.32 9.95
CA GLY A 165 -1.10 -13.18 9.11
C GLY A 165 -1.19 -11.82 8.43
N TYR A 166 -2.15 -11.67 7.54
CA TYR A 166 -2.42 -10.42 6.83
C TYR A 166 -3.93 -10.12 6.77
N ALA A 167 -4.30 -8.85 6.86
CA ALA A 167 -5.69 -8.36 6.84
C ALA A 167 -6.63 -9.05 7.86
N GLY A 168 -6.10 -9.39 9.04
CA GLY A 168 -6.85 -10.06 10.11
C GLY A 168 -7.00 -11.58 9.94
N ILE A 169 -6.35 -12.18 8.94
CA ILE A 169 -6.39 -13.62 8.66
C ILE A 169 -5.04 -14.23 9.02
N ASP A 170 -5.06 -15.18 9.93
CA ASP A 170 -3.88 -15.89 10.42
C ASP A 170 -3.46 -17.03 9.47
N PHE A 171 -2.16 -17.13 9.20
CA PHE A 171 -1.59 -18.09 8.25
C PHE A 171 -1.56 -19.52 8.80
N ALA A 172 -1.50 -19.71 10.12
CA ALA A 172 -1.47 -21.04 10.73
C ALA A 172 -2.85 -21.72 10.65
N THR A 173 -3.91 -20.94 10.87
CA THR A 173 -5.31 -21.38 10.78
C THR A 173 -5.82 -21.41 9.35
N HIS A 174 -5.32 -20.52 8.47
CA HIS A 174 -5.73 -20.43 7.07
C HIS A 174 -4.51 -20.46 6.12
N PRO A 175 -3.83 -21.61 5.95
CA PRO A 175 -2.61 -21.69 5.11
C PRO A 175 -2.83 -21.33 3.64
N TRP A 176 -4.06 -21.43 3.13
CA TRP A 176 -4.42 -21.02 1.77
C TRP A 176 -4.31 -19.50 1.53
N TRP A 177 -4.33 -18.70 2.61
CA TRP A 177 -4.18 -17.24 2.54
C TRP A 177 -2.71 -16.81 2.44
N LYS A 178 -1.78 -17.71 2.80
CA LYS A 178 -0.35 -17.43 2.87
C LYS A 178 0.24 -17.14 1.47
N PRO A 179 1.07 -16.10 1.31
CA PRO A 179 1.82 -15.85 0.08
C PRO A 179 2.74 -17.01 -0.31
N VAL A 180 3.03 -17.15 -1.61
CA VAL A 180 3.98 -18.15 -2.11
C VAL A 180 5.36 -17.54 -2.13
N VAL A 181 6.27 -18.04 -1.30
CA VAL A 181 7.65 -17.56 -1.19
C VAL A 181 8.62 -18.71 -1.44
N LEU A 182 9.53 -18.51 -2.39
CA LEU A 182 10.64 -19.42 -2.65
C LEU A 182 11.91 -18.87 -1.98
N ALA A 183 11.98 -19.02 -0.65
CA ALA A 183 13.06 -18.48 0.17
C ALA A 183 14.42 -19.08 -0.19
N ASN A 184 15.47 -18.31 0.09
CA ASN A 184 16.86 -18.70 -0.09
C ASN A 184 17.54 -18.56 1.26
N GLY A 185 17.62 -19.65 2.04
CA GLY A 185 17.90 -19.69 3.49
C GLY A 185 19.24 -19.11 3.97
N GLY A 186 19.52 -17.83 3.66
CA GLY A 186 20.64 -17.03 4.15
C GLY A 186 21.89 -17.03 3.28
N VAL A 187 21.98 -17.84 2.22
CA VAL A 187 23.17 -17.88 1.34
C VAL A 187 22.84 -17.21 0.02
N GLU A 188 23.53 -16.13 -0.35
CA GLU A 188 23.31 -15.46 -1.63
C GLU A 188 23.38 -16.44 -2.81
N ARG A 189 22.40 -16.36 -3.72
CA ARG A 189 22.35 -17.19 -4.93
C ARG A 189 21.92 -16.34 -6.11
N ASP A 190 22.44 -16.68 -7.27
CA ASP A 190 21.95 -16.08 -8.52
C ASP A 190 20.50 -16.47 -8.77
N LEU A 191 19.72 -15.52 -9.25
CA LEU A 191 18.39 -15.81 -9.77
C LEU A 191 18.58 -16.62 -11.04
N THR A 192 18.02 -17.84 -11.12
CA THR A 192 18.09 -18.72 -12.31
C THR A 192 16.70 -18.89 -12.94
N ILE A 193 16.62 -19.16 -14.26
CA ILE A 193 15.33 -19.41 -14.96
C ILE A 193 14.56 -20.54 -14.26
N LYS A 194 15.30 -21.55 -13.79
CA LYS A 194 14.73 -22.67 -13.04
C LYS A 194 14.00 -22.20 -11.79
N LEU A 195 14.56 -21.26 -11.02
CA LEU A 195 13.90 -20.71 -9.83
C LEU A 195 12.62 -19.95 -10.19
N LEU A 196 12.61 -19.22 -11.29
CA LEU A 196 11.41 -18.53 -11.78
C LEU A 196 10.32 -19.53 -12.21
N GLN A 197 10.70 -20.60 -12.91
CA GLN A 197 9.79 -21.68 -13.31
C GLN A 197 9.23 -22.44 -12.10
N ASP A 198 10.07 -22.73 -11.11
CA ASP A 198 9.67 -23.41 -9.89
C ASP A 198 8.71 -22.54 -9.05
N LEU A 199 8.98 -21.23 -8.95
CA LEU A 199 8.06 -20.29 -8.30
C LEU A 199 6.71 -20.23 -9.04
N MET A 200 6.72 -20.17 -10.37
CA MET A 200 5.48 -20.16 -11.16
C MET A 200 4.68 -21.45 -10.95
N ARG A 201 5.35 -22.61 -10.93
CA ARG A 201 4.69 -23.90 -10.66
C ARG A 201 4.04 -23.92 -9.28
N LEU A 202 4.72 -23.41 -8.26
CA LEU A 202 4.16 -23.29 -6.91
C LEU A 202 2.99 -22.33 -6.86
N LEU A 203 3.04 -21.22 -7.61
CA LEU A 203 1.96 -20.25 -7.64
C LEU A 203 0.69 -20.80 -8.31
N GLU A 204 0.85 -21.65 -9.32
CA GLU A 204 -0.25 -22.32 -10.03
C GLU A 204 -0.92 -23.43 -9.18
N MET A 205 -0.34 -23.82 -8.06
CA MET A 205 -0.83 -24.88 -7.18
C MET A 205 -1.22 -24.32 -5.80
N PRO A 206 -2.51 -24.28 -5.41
CA PRO A 206 -3.70 -24.63 -6.18
C PRO A 206 -4.02 -23.61 -7.28
N ARG A 207 -4.84 -24.00 -8.28
CA ARG A 207 -5.20 -23.12 -9.41
C ARG A 207 -5.82 -21.83 -8.90
N ARG A 208 -5.11 -20.72 -9.08
CA ARG A 208 -5.56 -19.37 -8.73
C ARG A 208 -6.27 -18.74 -9.93
N GLU A 209 -7.29 -17.92 -9.66
CA GLU A 209 -7.96 -17.14 -10.71
C GLU A 209 -7.11 -15.97 -11.21
N ALA A 210 -6.28 -15.41 -10.32
CA ALA A 210 -5.41 -14.28 -10.61
C ALA A 210 -4.18 -14.71 -11.42
N LYS A 211 -3.89 -13.99 -12.51
CA LYS A 211 -2.68 -14.16 -13.33
C LYS A 211 -1.62 -13.15 -12.91
N VAL A 212 -0.35 -13.53 -13.01
CA VAL A 212 0.78 -12.62 -12.79
C VAL A 212 0.82 -11.60 -13.93
N SER A 213 0.69 -10.31 -13.60
CA SER A 213 0.75 -9.21 -14.57
C SER A 213 2.07 -8.44 -14.54
N THR A 214 2.74 -8.42 -13.38
CA THR A 214 3.89 -7.54 -13.12
C THR A 214 4.90 -8.27 -12.25
N ILE A 215 6.17 -8.20 -12.62
CA ILE A 215 7.30 -8.64 -11.78
C ILE A 215 8.05 -7.39 -11.34
N LEU A 216 8.28 -7.27 -10.04
CA LEU A 216 9.07 -6.20 -9.44
C LEU A 216 10.42 -6.79 -9.04
N CYS A 217 11.51 -6.17 -9.49
CA CYS A 217 12.85 -6.62 -9.16
C CYS A 217 13.80 -5.43 -9.01
N ALA A 218 14.85 -5.62 -8.23
CA ALA A 218 15.96 -4.67 -8.17
C ALA A 218 16.73 -4.69 -9.50
N ARG A 219 17.40 -3.58 -9.83
CA ARG A 219 18.18 -3.43 -11.06
C ARG A 219 19.21 -4.54 -11.26
N VAL A 220 19.83 -5.02 -10.17
CA VAL A 220 20.84 -6.09 -10.23
C VAL A 220 20.25 -7.38 -10.80
N HIS A 221 19.06 -7.76 -10.36
CA HIS A 221 18.34 -8.94 -10.86
C HIS A 221 17.79 -8.72 -12.27
N TYR A 222 17.41 -7.48 -12.63
CA TYR A 222 17.05 -7.16 -14.01
C TYR A 222 18.23 -7.40 -14.95
N ASN A 223 19.43 -6.92 -14.62
CA ASN A 223 20.61 -7.09 -15.47
C ASN A 223 21.03 -8.57 -15.64
N GLN A 224 20.67 -9.46 -14.72
CA GLN A 224 20.91 -10.91 -14.86
C GLN A 224 20.08 -11.55 -15.98
N TYR A 225 19.04 -10.87 -16.49
CA TYR A 225 18.07 -11.39 -17.47
C TYR A 225 17.74 -10.46 -18.63
N GLY A 226 17.96 -9.16 -18.45
CA GLY A 226 17.41 -8.09 -19.29
C GLY A 226 18.43 -7.43 -20.21
N ASP A 227 19.68 -7.91 -20.24
CA ASP A 227 20.69 -7.57 -21.26
C ASP A 227 20.87 -8.75 -22.24
#